data_AF-A0A738A9S3-F1
#
_entry.id   AF-A0A738A9S3-F1
#
_cell.length_a   1.000
_cell.length_b   1.000
_cell.length_c   1.000
_cell.angle_alpha   90.00
_cell.angle_beta   90.00
_cell.angle_gamma   90.00
#
_symmetry.space_group_name_H-M   'P 1'
#
loop_
_entity.id
_entity.type
_entity.pdbx_description
1 polymer ?
#
loop_
_entity_poly.entity_id
_entity_poly.type
_entity_poly.pdbx_seq_one_letter_code
_entity_poly.pdbx_strand_id
1 'polypeptide(L)' 'MKPVGGSLSALKDGVPASVVELNRMGFGHMRILACIGQLPESGLMHYGSVGFFFGTDGALRLLAKKPDGAFVTYDM' A
#
# COMPACT_ATOMS: atom_id res chain seq x y z
N MET A 1 7.68 -29.33 -5.81
CA MET A 1 8.15 -28.18 -4.99
C MET A 1 6.95 -27.41 -4.50
N LYS A 2 6.83 -27.15 -3.19
CA LYS A 2 5.81 -26.24 -2.66
C LYS A 2 6.27 -24.80 -2.98
N PRO A 3 5.40 -23.89 -3.45
CA PRO A 3 5.83 -22.52 -3.71
C PRO A 3 6.33 -21.89 -2.40
N VAL A 4 7.54 -21.34 -2.41
CA VAL A 4 8.08 -20.59 -1.26
C VAL A 4 7.47 -19.20 -1.32
N GLY A 5 6.58 -18.90 -0.35
CA GLY A 5 6.02 -17.56 -0.13
C GLY A 5 6.71 -16.88 1.05
N GLY A 6 6.46 -15.58 1.20
CA GLY A 6 7.00 -14.78 2.32
C GLY A 6 6.05 -13.66 2.72
N SER A 7 6.17 -13.19 3.96
CA SER A 7 5.36 -12.10 4.49
C SER A 7 6.20 -11.09 5.24
N LEU A 8 5.85 -9.81 5.09
CA LEU A 8 6.40 -8.71 5.87
C LEU A 8 5.24 -7.91 6.48
N SER A 9 5.27 -7.67 7.78
CA SER A 9 4.19 -7.02 8.52
C SER A 9 4.70 -5.91 9.43
N ALA A 10 3.86 -4.90 9.64
CA ALA A 10 4.04 -3.92 10.71
C ALA A 10 3.27 -4.35 11.97
N LEU A 11 3.51 -3.67 13.08
CA LEU A 11 2.65 -3.73 14.26
C LEU A 11 1.89 -2.41 14.38
N LYS A 12 0.60 -2.49 14.71
CA LYS A 12 -0.22 -1.34 15.12
C LYS A 12 -0.88 -1.70 16.45
N ASP A 13 -0.67 -0.88 17.47
CA ASP A 13 -1.22 -1.10 18.82
C ASP A 13 -0.89 -2.49 19.39
N GLY A 14 0.32 -2.98 19.09
CA GLY A 14 0.80 -4.31 19.52
C GLY A 14 0.28 -5.50 18.68
N VAL A 15 -0.56 -5.26 17.68
CA VAL A 15 -1.15 -6.30 16.82
C VAL A 15 -0.53 -6.25 15.42
N PRO A 16 -0.16 -7.41 14.82
CA PRO A 16 0.24 -7.46 13.42
C PRO A 16 -0.80 -6.83 12.49
N ALA A 17 -0.36 -5.84 11.73
CA ALA A 17 -1.16 -5.07 10.80
C ALA A 17 -0.37 -4.87 9.50
N SER A 18 -1.07 -4.45 8.44
CA SER A 18 -0.46 -4.08 7.16
C SER A 18 0.54 -5.12 6.63
N VAL A 19 0.03 -6.32 6.34
CA VAL A 19 0.84 -7.47 5.89
C VAL A 19 0.99 -7.48 4.36
N VAL A 20 2.21 -7.31 3.88
CA VAL A 20 2.60 -7.55 2.48
C VAL A 20 2.96 -9.03 2.34
N GLU A 21 2.43 -9.68 1.30
CA GLU A 21 2.64 -11.11 1.08
C GLU A 21 3.11 -11.37 -0.35
N LEU A 22 4.04 -12.31 -0.50
CA LEU A 22 4.52 -12.80 -1.79
C LEU A 22 3.98 -14.21 -2.03
N ASN A 23 3.47 -14.43 -3.24
CA ASN A 23 3.03 -15.72 -3.75
C ASN A 23 1.96 -16.39 -2.88
N ARG A 24 1.05 -15.57 -2.32
CA ARG A 24 -0.06 -16.07 -1.52
C ARG A 24 -0.88 -17.06 -2.35
N MET A 25 -1.12 -18.25 -1.78
CA MET A 25 -1.83 -19.36 -2.43
C MET A 25 -1.21 -19.87 -3.75
N GLY A 26 0.06 -19.55 -4.05
CA GLY A 26 0.78 -20.10 -5.21
C GLY A 26 0.54 -19.39 -6.54
N PHE A 27 -0.10 -18.22 -6.54
CA PHE A 27 -0.47 -17.48 -7.77
C PHE A 27 0.66 -16.64 -8.40
N GLY A 28 1.83 -16.53 -7.77
CA GLY A 28 2.96 -15.77 -8.31
C GLY A 28 2.84 -14.24 -8.24
N HIS A 29 1.95 -13.69 -7.39
CA HIS A 29 1.73 -12.24 -7.23
C HIS A 29 2.28 -11.70 -5.90
N MET A 30 2.41 -10.37 -5.82
CA MET A 30 2.55 -9.63 -4.56
C MET A 30 1.18 -9.09 -4.14
N ARG A 31 0.79 -9.32 -2.89
CA ARG A 31 -0.38 -8.67 -2.28
C ARG A 31 0.05 -7.33 -1.69
N ILE A 32 -0.39 -6.24 -2.33
CA ILE A 32 -0.15 -4.86 -1.90
C ILE A 32 -1.38 -4.36 -1.13
N LEU A 33 -1.14 -3.64 -0.03
CA LEU A 33 -2.22 -3.06 0.77
C LEU A 33 -2.51 -1.63 0.32
N ALA A 34 -3.77 -1.24 0.46
CA ALA A 34 -4.21 0.14 0.37
C ALA A 34 -4.66 0.63 1.75
N CYS A 35 -4.49 1.92 2.01
CA CYS A 35 -5.04 2.57 3.20
C CYS A 35 -6.58 2.52 3.15
N ILE A 36 -7.22 2.31 4.30
CA ILE A 36 -8.67 2.42 4.43
C ILE A 36 -8.97 3.88 4.78
N GLY A 37 -9.64 4.60 3.88
CA GLY A 37 -9.88 6.03 3.99
C GLY A 37 -8.80 6.87 3.31
N GLN A 38 -8.99 8.18 3.30
CA GLN A 38 -8.09 9.14 2.65
C GLN A 38 -6.66 9.00 3.19
N LEU A 39 -5.69 8.79 2.30
CA LEU A 39 -4.27 8.83 2.65
C LEU A 39 -3.81 10.29 2.76
N PRO A 40 -3.34 10.76 3.93
CA PRO A 40 -2.77 12.10 4.05
C PRO A 40 -1.38 12.17 3.40
N GLU A 41 -0.98 13.37 2.96
CA GLU A 41 0.35 13.64 2.37
C GLU A 41 1.51 13.23 3.30
N SER A 42 1.33 13.39 4.62
CA SER A 42 2.31 12.97 5.65
C SER A 42 2.52 11.46 5.70
N GLY A 43 1.63 10.67 5.09
CA GLY A 43 1.79 9.21 4.93
C GLY A 43 2.89 8.82 3.92
N LEU A 44 3.36 9.75 3.09
CA LEU A 44 4.44 9.53 2.12
C LEU A 44 5.72 10.24 2.56
N MET A 45 6.62 9.49 3.19
CA MET A 45 7.89 10.02 3.71
C MET A 45 8.86 10.42 2.59
N HIS A 46 9.03 9.57 1.59
CA HIS A 46 10.07 9.72 0.57
C HIS A 46 9.56 10.37 -0.73
N TYR A 47 10.42 11.12 -1.41
CA TYR A 47 10.13 11.67 -2.74
C TYR A 47 10.14 10.57 -3.78
N GLY A 48 9.33 10.70 -4.83
CA GLY A 48 9.19 9.67 -5.87
C GLY A 48 8.52 8.39 -5.32
N SER A 49 7.59 8.54 -4.38
CA SER A 49 6.87 7.42 -3.77
C SER A 49 5.35 7.53 -3.98
N VAL A 50 4.67 6.40 -3.84
CA VAL A 50 3.22 6.30 -4.02
C VAL A 50 2.58 5.49 -2.91
N GLY A 51 1.31 5.76 -2.62
CA GLY A 51 0.49 4.99 -1.71
C GLY A 51 -0.93 4.83 -2.24
N PHE A 52 -1.47 3.62 -2.16
CA PHE A 52 -2.85 3.33 -2.52
C PHE A 52 -3.78 3.59 -1.35
N PHE A 53 -5.00 4.05 -1.64
CA PHE A 53 -6.03 4.23 -0.64
C PHE A 53 -7.44 4.10 -1.22
N PHE A 54 -8.40 3.74 -0.37
CA PHE A 54 -9.82 3.77 -0.72
C PHE A 54 -10.44 5.07 -0.24
N GLY A 55 -11.09 5.80 -1.15
CA GLY A 55 -11.88 6.97 -0.78
C GLY A 55 -13.13 6.61 0.01
N THR A 56 -13.83 7.64 0.50
CA THR A 56 -15.12 7.48 1.19
C THR A 56 -16.22 6.91 0.29
N ASP A 57 -16.06 7.05 -1.02
CA ASP A 57 -16.88 6.47 -2.08
C ASP A 57 -16.49 5.02 -2.43
N GLY A 58 -15.48 4.45 -1.77
CA GLY A 58 -14.98 3.11 -2.03
C GLY A 58 -14.10 3.00 -3.30
N ALA A 59 -13.87 4.09 -4.02
CA ALA A 59 -12.99 4.09 -5.18
C ALA A 59 -11.52 3.94 -4.77
N LEU A 60 -10.78 3.11 -5.50
CA LEU A 60 -9.33 2.96 -5.32
C LEU A 60 -8.61 4.13 -5.98
N ARG A 61 -7.72 4.76 -5.23
CA ARG A 61 -6.91 5.90 -5.68
C ARG A 61 -5.45 5.71 -5.34
N LEU A 62 -4.59 6.45 -6.03
CA LEU A 62 -3.15 6.52 -5.78
C LEU A 62 -2.77 7.96 -5.44
N LEU A 63 -2.22 8.18 -4.26
CA LEU A 63 -1.53 9.43 -3.92
C LEU A 63 -0.05 9.28 -4.32
N ALA A 64 0.45 10.21 -5.11
CA ALA A 64 1.86 10.27 -5.49
C ALA A 64 2.52 11.49 -4.87
N LYS A 65 3.67 11.27 -4.20
CA LYS A 65 4.63 12.33 -3.87
C LYS A 65 5.69 12.34 -4.96
N LYS A 66 5.58 13.30 -5.87
CA LYS A 66 6.46 13.41 -7.04
C LYS A 66 7.92 13.64 -6.65
N PRO A 67 8.88 13.47 -7.59
CA PRO A 67 10.29 13.76 -7.33
C PRO A 67 10.57 15.22 -6.94
N ASP A 68 9.73 16.15 -7.39
CA ASP A 68 9.79 17.58 -7.03
C ASP A 68 9.16 17.89 -5.66
N GLY A 69 8.66 16.87 -4.95
CA GLY A 69 8.02 16.99 -3.64
C GLY A 69 6.54 17.36 -3.67
N ALA A 70 5.98 17.73 -4.84
CA ALA A 70 4.55 18.06 -4.95
C ALA A 70 3.68 16.79 -4.98
N PHE A 71 2.45 16.93 -4.51
CA PHE A 71 1.50 15.83 -4.43
C PHE A 71 0.48 15.87 -5.57
N VAL A 72 0.03 14.70 -6.01
CA VAL A 72 -1.06 14.53 -6.96
C VAL A 72 -1.81 13.22 -6.66
N THR A 73 -3.12 13.23 -6.86
CA THR A 73 -3.98 12.05 -6.71
C THR A 73 -4.45 11.58 -8.08
N TYR A 74 -4.38 10.27 -8.30
CA TYR A 74 -4.91 9.60 -9.49
C TYR A 74 -6.09 8.69 -9.11
N ASP A 75 -7.18 8.79 -9.85
CA ASP A 75 -8.28 7.83 -9.81
C ASP A 75 -7.93 6.59 -10.66
N MET A 76 -8.37 5.41 -10.24
CA MET A 76 -8.13 4.12 -10.93
C MET A 76 -9.40 3.49 -11.47
#